data_AF-A0A517W724-F1
#
_entry.id   AF-A0A517W724-F1
#
_cell.length_a   1.000
_cell.length_b   1.000
_cell.length_c   1.000
_cell.angle_alpha   90.00
_cell.angle_beta   90.00
_cell.angle_gamma   90.00
#
_symmetry.space_group_name_H-M   'P 1'
#
loop_
_entity.id
_entity.type
_entity.pdbx_description
1 polymer ?
#
loop_
_entity_poly.entity_id
_entity_poly.type
_entity_poly.pdbx_seq_one_letter_code
_entity_poly.pdbx_strand_id
1 'polypeptide(L)'
;MKEKQLPPLGPLPDDLQFITDSGLTTLQETQSFLIQKEQEKQLRLLAEKGVITRKEAVNVLLAHLQDWLEQRGIDITESSEKSADLTLQRNFESFLFGGGSQ
;
A
#
# COMPACT_ATOMS: atom_id res chain seq x y z
N MET A 1 -3.85 17.26 -24.48
CA MET A 1 -2.74 16.92 -23.56
C MET A 1 -2.60 15.40 -23.58
N LYS A 2 -1.40 14.84 -23.77
CA LYS A 2 -1.24 13.38 -23.69
C LYS A 2 -1.39 12.99 -22.23
N GLU A 3 -2.54 12.44 -21.86
CA GLU A 3 -2.71 11.74 -20.59
C GLU A 3 -1.70 10.59 -20.59
N LYS A 4 -0.56 10.79 -19.91
CA LYS A 4 0.30 9.67 -19.55
C LYS A 4 -0.53 8.81 -18.60
N GLN A 5 -1.14 7.75 -19.14
CA GLN A 5 -1.70 6.71 -18.30
C GLN A 5 -0.55 6.18 -17.45
N LEU A 6 -0.69 6.36 -16.14
CA LEU A 6 0.24 5.79 -15.18
C LEU A 6 0.22 4.26 -15.35
N PRO A 7 1.35 3.56 -15.12
CA PRO A 7 1.39 2.10 -15.22
C PRO A 7 0.33 1.44 -14.31
N PRO A 8 -0.08 0.19 -14.55
CA PRO A 8 -0.91 -0.51 -13.57
C PRO A 8 -0.20 -0.60 -12.21
N LEU A 9 -0.98 -0.64 -11.12
CA LEU A 9 -0.44 -0.93 -9.80
C LEU A 9 0.10 -2.37 -9.77
N GLY A 10 1.16 -2.59 -8.99
CA GLY A 10 1.77 -3.91 -8.82
C GLY A 10 0.88 -4.89 -8.05
N PRO A 11 1.31 -6.15 -7.91
CA PRO A 11 0.68 -7.08 -6.98
C PRO A 11 0.88 -6.61 -5.53
N LEU A 12 -0.02 -7.04 -4.64
CA LEU A 12 0.21 -6.90 -3.21
C LEU A 12 1.35 -7.82 -2.75
N PRO A 13 2.12 -7.41 -1.72
CA PRO A 13 3.12 -8.29 -1.14
C PRO A 13 2.52 -9.50 -0.42
N ASP A 14 3.23 -10.62 -0.52
CA ASP A 14 2.99 -11.83 0.27
C ASP A 14 3.07 -11.58 1.78
N ASP A 15 3.82 -10.56 2.21
CA ASP A 15 3.88 -10.14 3.61
C ASP A 15 2.52 -9.66 4.15
N LEU A 16 1.48 -9.48 3.33
CA LEU A 16 0.11 -9.20 3.80
C LEU A 16 -0.69 -10.48 4.11
N GLN A 17 -0.11 -11.67 4.00
CA GLN A 17 -0.79 -12.93 4.34
C GLN A 17 -1.26 -12.98 5.81
N PHE A 18 -0.55 -12.33 6.74
CA PHE A 18 -0.99 -12.24 8.14
C PHE A 18 -2.36 -11.56 8.29
N ILE A 19 -2.71 -10.66 7.37
CA ILE A 19 -4.03 -10.01 7.35
C ILE A 19 -5.11 -11.05 7.04
N THR A 20 -4.83 -11.99 6.13
CA THR A 20 -5.76 -13.06 5.77
C THR A 20 -5.87 -14.16 6.81
N ASP A 21 -4.85 -14.40 7.62
CA ASP A 21 -4.92 -15.35 8.75
C ASP A 21 -6.01 -14.99 9.77
N SER A 22 -6.35 -13.71 9.89
CA SER A 22 -7.46 -13.27 10.76
C SER A 22 -8.84 -13.80 10.30
N GLY A 23 -8.99 -14.17 9.03
CA GLY A 23 -10.27 -14.54 8.42
C GLY A 23 -11.28 -13.38 8.29
N LEU A 24 -10.91 -12.16 8.69
CA LEU A 24 -11.78 -10.97 8.70
C LEU A 24 -11.71 -10.16 7.40
N THR A 25 -10.77 -10.48 6.51
CA THR A 25 -10.67 -9.93 5.16
C THR A 25 -9.85 -10.86 4.25
N THR A 26 -10.02 -10.71 2.95
CA THR A 26 -9.23 -11.42 1.92
C THR A 26 -8.14 -10.55 1.31
N LEU A 27 -7.11 -11.16 0.69
CA LEU A 27 -6.09 -10.44 -0.07
C LEU A 27 -6.73 -9.58 -1.19
N GLN A 28 -7.80 -10.08 -1.81
CA GLN A 28 -8.51 -9.37 -2.87
C GLN A 28 -9.25 -8.13 -2.35
N GLU A 29 -9.89 -8.21 -1.18
CA GLU A 29 -10.51 -7.05 -0.53
C GLU A 29 -9.48 -6.01 -0.15
N THR A 30 -8.37 -6.43 0.45
CA THR A 30 -7.25 -5.55 0.81
C THR A 30 -6.68 -4.86 -0.43
N GLN A 31 -6.48 -5.60 -1.52
CA GLN A 31 -5.98 -5.02 -2.77
C GLN A 31 -6.96 -4.00 -3.34
N SER A 32 -8.25 -4.34 -3.36
CA SER A 32 -9.30 -3.46 -3.86
C SER A 32 -9.37 -2.16 -3.06
N PHE A 33 -9.27 -2.24 -1.73
CA PHE A 33 -9.20 -1.09 -0.84
C PHE A 33 -7.98 -0.20 -1.16
N LEU A 34 -6.79 -0.80 -1.29
CA LEU A 34 -5.55 -0.07 -1.55
C LEU A 34 -5.56 0.63 -2.92
N ILE A 35 -6.06 -0.04 -3.96
CA ILE A 35 -6.23 0.54 -5.30
C ILE A 35 -7.20 1.72 -5.24
N GLN A 36 -8.35 1.54 -4.58
CA GLN A 36 -9.34 2.60 -4.44
C GLN A 36 -8.74 3.82 -3.73
N LYS A 37 -8.01 3.60 -2.62
CA LYS A 37 -7.38 4.69 -1.87
C LYS A 37 -6.29 5.40 -2.65
N GLU A 38 -5.48 4.67 -3.42
CA GLU A 38 -4.50 5.27 -4.33
C GLU A 38 -5.17 6.20 -5.35
N GLN A 39 -6.28 5.76 -5.95
CA GLN A 39 -7.02 6.53 -6.95
C GLN A 39 -7.71 7.76 -6.34
N GLU A 40 -8.35 7.61 -5.18
CA GLU A 40 -9.02 8.72 -4.47
C GLU A 40 -8.03 9.83 -4.08
N LYS A 41 -6.83 9.46 -3.63
CA LYS A 41 -5.81 10.39 -3.15
C LYS A 41 -4.80 10.80 -4.22
N GLN A 42 -4.81 10.11 -5.37
CA GLN A 42 -3.85 10.27 -6.46
C GLN A 42 -2.39 10.23 -5.98
N LEU A 43 -2.08 9.34 -5.02
CA LEU A 43 -0.78 9.33 -4.32
C LEU A 43 0.40 9.20 -5.27
N ARG A 44 0.28 8.34 -6.28
CA ARG A 44 1.31 8.16 -7.29
C ARG A 44 1.51 9.42 -8.14
N LEU A 45 0.41 10.05 -8.56
CA LEU A 45 0.47 11.27 -9.36
C LEU A 45 1.13 12.43 -8.58
N LEU A 46 0.80 12.56 -7.29
CA LEU A 46 1.40 13.56 -6.41
C LEU A 46 2.91 13.31 -6.24
N ALA A 47 3.31 12.05 -6.09
CA ALA A 47 4.70 11.66 -6.00
C ALA A 47 5.49 11.88 -7.30
N GLU A 48 4.90 11.54 -8.46
CA GLU A 48 5.53 11.80 -9.77
C GLU A 48 5.69 13.29 -10.08
N LYS A 49 4.76 14.12 -9.59
CA LYS A 49 4.84 15.58 -9.69
C LYS A 49 5.81 16.21 -8.68
N GLY A 50 6.38 15.41 -7.78
CA GLY A 50 7.27 15.89 -6.71
C GLY A 50 6.55 16.71 -5.63
N VAL A 51 5.22 16.62 -5.54
CA VAL A 51 4.43 17.27 -4.48
C VAL A 51 4.66 16.58 -3.14
N ILE A 52 4.79 15.26 -3.17
CA ILE A 52 5.19 14.40 -2.05
C ILE A 52 6.31 13.47 -2.51
N THR A 53 7.03 12.88 -1.56
CA THR A 53 8.00 11.82 -1.85
C THR A 53 7.29 10.46 -2.04
N ARG A 54 7.97 9.50 -2.69
CA ARG A 54 7.48 8.12 -2.78
C ARG A 54 7.23 7.50 -1.40
N LYS A 55 8.13 7.79 -0.44
CA LYS A 55 8.00 7.35 0.94
C LYS A 55 6.73 7.90 1.60
N GLU A 56 6.42 9.18 1.39
CA GLU A 56 5.19 9.79 1.91
C GLU A 56 3.95 9.17 1.28
N ALA A 57 3.95 8.92 -0.04
CA ALA A 57 2.85 8.23 -0.71
C ALA A 57 2.59 6.84 -0.10
N VAL A 58 3.65 6.07 0.13
CA VAL A 58 3.57 4.75 0.77
C VAL A 58 3.04 4.86 2.20
N ASN A 59 3.57 5.78 3.00
CA ASN A 59 3.16 5.96 4.39
C ASN A 59 1.69 6.35 4.52
N VAL A 60 1.19 7.21 3.64
CA VAL A 60 -0.24 7.58 3.62
C VAL A 60 -1.11 6.36 3.30
N LEU A 61 -0.68 5.54 2.34
CA LEU A 61 -1.43 4.33 1.98
C LEU A 61 -1.42 3.28 3.10
N LEU A 62 -0.28 3.10 3.78
CA LEU A 62 -0.14 2.21 4.93
C LEU A 62 -0.99 2.67 6.13
N ALA A 63 -1.01 3.96 6.43
CA ALA A 63 -1.86 4.50 7.48
C ALA A 63 -3.34 4.21 7.22
N HIS A 64 -3.79 4.42 5.98
CA HIS A 64 -5.16 4.07 5.58
C HIS A 64 -5.45 2.58 5.67
N LEU A 65 -4.49 1.72 5.35
CA LEU A 65 -4.64 0.29 5.53
C LEU A 65 -4.79 -0.07 7.00
N GLN A 66 -3.95 0.48 7.88
CA GLN A 66 -4.02 0.26 9.32
C GLN A 66 -5.38 0.68 9.88
N ASP A 67 -5.86 1.89 9.56
CA ASP A 67 -7.18 2.38 9.97
C ASP A 67 -8.31 1.42 9.53
N TRP A 68 -8.23 0.92 8.29
CA TRP A 68 -9.24 0.03 7.74
C TRP A 68 -9.24 -1.36 8.38
N LEU A 69 -8.06 -1.87 8.73
CA LEU A 69 -7.89 -3.14 9.45
C LEU A 69 -8.38 -3.01 10.90
N GLU A 70 -8.05 -1.91 11.57
CA GLU A 70 -8.50 -1.64 12.94
C GLU A 70 -10.03 -1.58 13.02
N GLN A 71 -10.69 -0.95 12.05
CA GLN A 71 -12.16 -0.93 11.93
C GLN A 71 -12.80 -2.32 11.79
N ARG A 72 -12.03 -3.31 11.31
CA ARG A 72 -12.45 -4.71 11.19
C ARG A 72 -12.06 -5.56 12.40
N GLY A 73 -11.37 -4.99 13.39
CA GLY A 73 -10.88 -5.70 14.56
C GLY A 73 -9.55 -6.44 14.33
N ILE A 74 -8.81 -6.10 13.28
CA ILE A 74 -7.47 -6.63 13.01
C ILE A 74 -6.45 -5.61 13.51
N ASP A 75 -5.84 -5.88 14.67
CA ASP A 75 -4.70 -5.08 15.14
C ASP A 75 -3.40 -5.59 14.50
N ILE A 76 -2.73 -4.71 13.77
CA ILE A 76 -1.44 -4.99 13.11
C ILE A 76 -0.27 -4.32 13.85
N THR A 77 -0.56 -3.69 14.98
CA THR A 77 0.37 -2.88 15.77
C THR A 77 1.32 -3.78 16.57
N GLU A 78 0.86 -4.97 16.99
CA GLU A 78 1.69 -5.97 17.69
C GLU A 78 2.65 -6.75 16.78
N SER A 79 2.33 -6.91 15.49
CA SER A 79 3.12 -7.74 14.56
C SER A 79 4.28 -7.00 13.87
N SER A 80 4.42 -5.69 14.09
CA SER A 80 5.47 -4.88 13.45
C SER A 80 6.76 -4.89 14.28
N GLU A 81 7.51 -5.99 14.20
CA GLU A 81 8.95 -5.91 14.46
C GLU A 81 9.54 -4.89 13.47
N LYS A 82 10.40 -3.98 13.92
CA LYS A 82 10.95 -2.87 13.10
C LYS A 82 11.56 -3.29 11.75
N SER A 83 11.93 -4.57 11.57
CA SER A 83 12.37 -5.15 10.31
C SER A 83 11.24 -5.42 9.30
N ALA A 84 10.03 -5.75 9.77
CA ALA A 84 8.84 -5.88 8.94
C ALA A 84 8.43 -4.52 8.35
N ASP A 85 8.64 -3.43 9.10
CA ASP A 85 8.31 -2.06 8.68
C ASP A 85 9.04 -1.63 7.39
N LEU A 86 10.33 -1.95 7.27
CA LEU A 86 11.15 -1.63 6.08
C LEU A 86 10.80 -2.51 4.87
N THR A 87 10.57 -3.80 5.10
CA THR A 87 10.17 -4.73 4.03
C THR A 87 8.78 -4.37 3.49
N LEU A 88 7.83 -4.10 4.38
CA LEU A 88 6.48 -3.66 4.03
C LEU A 88 6.52 -2.35 3.24
N GLN A 89 7.31 -1.36 3.68
CA GLN A 89 7.46 -0.10 2.96
C GLN A 89 8.03 -0.29 1.55
N ARG A 90 9.08 -1.12 1.38
CA ARG A 90 9.67 -1.44 0.06
C ARG A 90 8.67 -2.14 -0.87
N ASN A 91 7.88 -3.06 -0.31
CA ASN A 91 6.86 -3.76 -1.07
C ASN A 91 5.72 -2.85 -1.51
N PHE A 92 5.27 -1.94 -0.64
CA PHE A 92 4.27 -0.93 -0.99
C PHE A 92 4.80 0.09 -1.99
N GLU A 93 6.09 0.42 -1.92
CA GLU A 93 6.74 1.22 -2.95
C GLU A 93 6.70 0.48 -4.30
N SER A 94 6.96 -0.82 -4.30
CA SER A 94 6.87 -1.66 -5.50
C SER A 94 5.44 -1.78 -6.03
N PHE A 95 4.45 -1.85 -5.15
CA PHE A 95 3.02 -1.83 -5.50
C PHE A 95 2.61 -0.52 -6.17
N LEU A 96 2.98 0.62 -5.58
CA LEU A 96 2.60 1.94 -6.10
C LEU A 96 3.36 2.29 -7.38
N PHE A 97 4.68 2.12 -7.38
CA PHE A 97 5.55 2.70 -8.40
C PHE A 97 6.13 1.66 -9.38
N GLY A 98 5.86 0.37 -9.17
CA GLY A 98 6.53 -0.71 -9.88
C GLY A 98 7.96 -0.83 -9.36
N GLY A 99 8.23 -1.86 -8.56
CA GLY A 99 9.54 -2.08 -7.97
C GLY A 99 10.61 -2.24 -9.05
N GLY A 100 11.52 -1.27 -9.12
CA GLY A 100 12.77 -1.41 -9.84
C GLY A 100 13.66 -2.41 -9.11
N SER A 101 13.86 -3.57 -9.72
CA SER A 101 15.04 -4.37 -9.47
C SER A 101 16.26 -3.57 -9.97
N GLN A 102 17.04 -3.02 -9.05
CA GLN A 102 18.46 -2.75 -9.26
C GLN A 102 19.25 -3.11 -8.01
#